data_AF-A0A132A868-F1
#
_entry.id   AF-A0A132A868-F1
#
_cell.length_a   1.000
_cell.length_b   1.000
_cell.length_c   1.000
_cell.angle_alpha   90.00
_cell.angle_beta   90.00
_cell.angle_gamma   90.00
#
_symmetry.space_group_name_H-M   'P 1'
#
loop_
_entity.id
_entity.type
_entity.pdbx_description
1 polymer ?
#
loop_
_entity_poly.entity_id
_entity_poly.type
_entity_poly.pdbx_seq_one_letter_code
_entity_poly.pdbx_strand_id
1 'polypeptide(L)'
;MKIASFPEDQIDFHGLQLNEVRIILPWILDFKQDQLRSKESSSLMIITGHGNNMKGCPIRRYVGDYLAKKSFKFRPDNRGRFEVTLHQQLLNESR
;
A
#
# COMPACT_ATOMS: atom_id res chain seq x y z
N MET A 1 3.33 14.32 17.58
CA MET A 1 2.87 13.49 16.45
C MET A 1 3.29 12.05 16.75
N LYS A 2 2.37 11.12 16.94
CA LYS A 2 2.71 9.68 17.11
C LYS A 2 2.90 9.10 15.70
N ILE A 3 4.13 8.76 15.34
CA ILE A 3 4.41 8.02 14.11
C ILE A 3 4.06 6.56 14.42
N ALA A 4 3.09 6.00 13.72
CA ALA A 4 2.71 4.60 13.89
C ALA A 4 3.93 3.71 13.62
N SER A 5 4.28 2.85 14.58
CA SER A 5 5.27 1.79 14.39
C SER A 5 4.64 0.67 13.58
N PHE A 6 4.98 0.62 12.31
CA PHE A 6 4.53 -0.41 11.39
C PHE A 6 5.49 -1.60 11.46
N PRO A 7 5.02 -2.86 11.63
CA PRO A 7 5.84 -4.03 11.32
C PRO A 7 6.47 -3.83 9.94
N GLU A 8 7.72 -4.24 9.71
CA GLU A 8 8.52 -3.82 8.54
C GLU A 8 7.82 -4.03 7.19
N ASP A 9 6.87 -4.97 7.11
CA ASP A 9 6.11 -5.33 5.91
C ASP A 9 4.58 -5.11 6.03
N GLN A 10 4.09 -4.30 6.99
CA GLN A 10 2.65 -4.04 7.14
C GLN A 10 2.32 -2.57 7.39
N ILE A 11 1.30 -2.04 6.71
CA ILE A 11 0.82 -0.67 6.89
C ILE A 11 -0.65 -0.72 7.26
N ASP A 12 -1.01 -0.07 8.37
CA ASP A 12 -2.37 0.00 8.84
C ASP A 12 -2.97 1.40 8.66
N PHE A 13 -3.99 1.48 7.81
CA PHE A 13 -4.80 2.67 7.59
C PHE A 13 -6.15 2.62 8.33
N HIS A 14 -6.38 1.59 9.14
CA HIS A 14 -7.59 1.49 9.92
C HIS A 14 -7.74 2.68 10.88
N GLY A 15 -8.91 3.30 10.87
CA GLY A 15 -9.21 4.48 11.71
C GLY A 15 -8.67 5.81 11.17
N LEU A 16 -7.89 5.81 10.08
CA LEU A 16 -7.49 7.06 9.42
C LEU A 16 -8.63 7.65 8.59
N GLN A 17 -8.54 8.95 8.31
CA GLN A 17 -9.42 9.60 7.35
C GLN A 17 -8.94 9.37 5.91
N LEU A 18 -9.87 9.32 4.96
CA LEU A 18 -9.54 9.10 3.54
C LEU A 18 -8.50 10.10 2.99
N ASN A 19 -8.57 11.36 3.42
CA ASN A 19 -7.62 12.39 2.97
C ASN A 19 -6.21 12.15 3.48
N GLU A 20 -6.04 11.60 4.68
CA GLU A 20 -4.74 11.21 5.21
C GLU A 20 -4.16 10.06 4.40
N VAL A 21 -4.98 9.04 4.09
CA VAL A 21 -4.57 7.90 3.28
C VAL A 21 -4.15 8.32 1.87
N ARG A 22 -4.82 9.32 1.28
CA ARG A 22 -4.46 9.87 -0.04
C ARG A 22 -3.04 10.43 -0.09
N ILE A 23 -2.54 10.95 1.02
CA ILE A 23 -1.21 11.52 1.14
C ILE A 23 -0.18 10.44 1.51
N ILE A 24 -0.54 9.56 2.46
CA ILE A 24 0.40 8.58 3.02
C ILE A 24 0.67 7.43 2.04
N LEU A 25 -0.36 6.90 1.38
CA LEU A 25 -0.25 5.72 0.51
C LEU A 25 0.79 5.87 -0.61
N PRO A 26 0.81 6.97 -1.41
CA PRO A 26 1.85 7.17 -2.42
C PRO A 26 3.24 7.18 -1.82
N TRP A 27 3.45 7.99 -0.78
CA TRP A 27 4.76 8.21 -0.17
C TRP A 27 5.35 6.91 0.40
N ILE A 28 4.54 6.11 1.09
CA ILE A 28 5.03 4.90 1.73
C ILE A 28 5.31 3.76 0.74
N LEU A 29 4.55 3.70 -0.37
CA LEU A 29 4.83 2.74 -1.44
C LEU A 29 6.15 3.06 -2.13
N ASP A 30 6.37 4.34 -2.47
CA ASP A 30 7.63 4.80 -3.09
C ASP A 30 8.80 4.53 -2.13
N PHE A 31 8.67 4.92 -0.86
CA PHE A 31 9.70 4.68 0.16
C PHE A 31 10.04 3.20 0.35
N LYS A 32 9.03 2.32 0.41
CA LYS A 32 9.25 0.87 0.57
C LYS A 32 9.84 0.25 -0.69
N GLN A 33 9.50 0.77 -1.86
CA GLN A 33 10.06 0.33 -3.12
C GLN A 33 11.55 0.72 -3.25
N ASP A 34 11.93 1.91 -2.82
CA ASP A 34 13.33 2.37 -2.76
C ASP A 34 14.17 1.58 -1.74
N GLN A 35 13.54 1.04 -0.70
CA GLN A 35 14.20 0.19 0.30
C GLN A 35 14.54 -1.22 -0.21
N LEU A 36 14.10 -1.62 -1.41
CA LEU A 36 14.47 -2.90 -2.03
C LEU A 36 15.94 -2.86 -2.51
N ARG A 37 16.89 -2.88 -1.57
CA ARG A 37 18.32 -2.73 -1.83
C ARG A 37 19.01 -3.98 -2.41
N SER A 38 18.37 -5.14 -2.35
CA SER A 38 18.92 -6.42 -2.88
C SER A 38 17.87 -7.49 -3.18
N LYS A 39 16.60 -7.22 -2.94
CA LYS A 39 15.50 -8.15 -3.22
C LYS A 39 14.83 -7.72 -4.52
N GLU A 40 14.68 -8.64 -5.46
CA GLU A 40 13.95 -8.42 -6.72
C GLU A 40 12.49 -8.00 -6.44
N SER A 41 11.90 -8.56 -5.38
CA SER A 41 10.57 -8.19 -4.90
C SER A 41 10.39 -8.41 -3.39
N SER A 42 9.40 -7.73 -2.83
CA SER A 42 8.91 -7.98 -1.46
C SER A 42 7.39 -7.83 -1.41
N SER A 43 6.75 -8.52 -0.45
CA SER A 43 5.32 -8.34 -0.17
C SER A 43 5.12 -7.30 0.93
N LEU A 44 4.15 -6.41 0.72
CA LEU A 44 3.70 -5.40 1.67
C LEU A 44 2.21 -5.62 1.95
N MET A 45 1.84 -5.78 3.22
CA MET A 45 0.44 -5.87 3.62
C MET A 45 -0.12 -4.49 3.91
N ILE A 46 -1.23 -4.11 3.28
CA ILE A 46 -1.97 -2.88 3.56
C ILE A 46 -3.30 -3.23 4.21
N ILE A 47 -3.54 -2.76 5.42
CA ILE A 47 -4.77 -2.96 6.19
C ILE A 47 -5.63 -1.70 6.03
N THR A 48 -6.87 -1.86 5.58
CA THR A 48 -7.81 -0.75 5.31
C THR A 48 -9.01 -0.72 6.27
N GLY A 49 -9.03 -1.62 7.25
CA GLY A 49 -10.14 -1.79 8.19
C GLY A 49 -11.06 -2.95 7.82
N HIS A 50 -12.38 -2.76 7.94
CA HIS A 50 -13.36 -3.86 8.00
C HIS A 50 -13.94 -4.24 6.61
N GLY A 51 -13.79 -5.52 6.22
CA GLY A 51 -14.75 -6.30 5.39
C GLY A 51 -15.00 -5.91 3.91
N ASN A 52 -15.68 -6.80 3.17
CA ASN A 52 -15.89 -6.77 1.70
C ASN A 52 -16.89 -5.72 1.16
N ASN A 53 -17.41 -4.83 1.99
CA ASN A 53 -18.37 -3.84 1.53
C ASN A 53 -17.66 -2.63 0.91
N MET A 54 -17.27 -2.73 -0.36
CA MET A 54 -16.69 -1.60 -1.12
C MET A 54 -17.57 -0.35 -1.16
N LYS A 55 -18.90 -0.49 -0.94
CA LYS A 55 -19.84 0.63 -0.84
C LYS A 55 -19.78 1.38 0.50
N GLY A 56 -19.23 0.78 1.56
CA GLY A 56 -19.11 1.38 2.90
C GLY A 56 -17.67 1.63 3.36
N CYS A 57 -16.67 1.26 2.56
CA CYS A 57 -15.25 1.30 2.94
C CYS A 57 -14.45 2.18 1.97
N PRO A 58 -14.50 3.52 2.12
CA PRO A 58 -13.88 4.46 1.18
C PRO A 58 -12.36 4.29 1.06
N ILE A 59 -11.68 3.94 2.16
CA ILE A 59 -10.24 3.66 2.18
C ILE A 59 -9.93 2.44 1.32
N ARG A 60 -10.66 1.33 1.53
CA ARG A 60 -10.48 0.10 0.76
C ARG A 60 -10.64 0.32 -0.73
N ARG A 61 -11.70 1.04 -1.12
CA ARG A 61 -11.95 1.41 -2.52
C ARG A 61 -10.80 2.25 -3.08
N TYR A 62 -10.41 3.30 -2.37
CA TYR A 62 -9.32 4.17 -2.81
C TYR A 62 -7.99 3.42 -2.96
N VAL A 63 -7.62 2.58 -1.99
CA VAL A 63 -6.39 1.78 -2.06
C VAL A 63 -6.43 0.84 -3.27
N GLY A 64 -7.54 0.12 -3.47
CA GLY A 64 -7.70 -0.75 -4.65
C GLY A 64 -7.59 0.01 -5.98
N ASP A 65 -8.30 1.13 -6.11
CA ASP A 65 -8.27 1.98 -7.30
C ASP A 65 -6.86 2.55 -7.54
N TYR A 66 -6.16 2.98 -6.49
CA TYR A 66 -4.81 3.51 -6.57
C TYR A 66 -3.80 2.45 -7.03
N LEU A 67 -3.81 1.27 -6.39
CA LEU A 67 -2.90 0.18 -6.74
C LEU A 67 -3.10 -0.27 -8.18
N ALA A 68 -4.35 -0.41 -8.62
CA ALA A 68 -4.69 -0.74 -10.01
C ALA A 68 -4.22 0.33 -10.98
N LYS A 69 -4.48 1.62 -10.67
CA LYS A 69 -4.05 2.76 -11.52
C LYS A 69 -2.53 2.84 -11.66
N LYS A 70 -1.78 2.48 -10.62
CA LYS A 70 -0.32 2.48 -10.60
C LYS A 70 0.30 1.16 -11.07
N SER A 71 -0.51 0.21 -11.55
CA SER A 71 -0.08 -1.09 -12.04
C SER A 71 0.70 -1.92 -11.01
N PHE A 72 0.41 -1.73 -9.72
CA PHE A 72 0.94 -2.63 -8.68
C PHE A 72 0.29 -4.00 -8.82
N LYS A 73 1.08 -5.06 -8.60
CA LYS A 73 0.54 -6.40 -8.41
C LYS A 73 0.02 -6.50 -6.97
N PHE A 74 -1.25 -6.85 -6.80
CA PHE A 74 -1.83 -7.02 -5.47
C PHE A 74 -2.92 -8.07 -5.42
N ARG A 75 -3.13 -8.64 -4.23
CA ARG A 75 -4.22 -9.56 -3.91
C ARG A 75 -5.04 -8.99 -2.75
N PRO A 76 -6.31 -8.58 -2.97
CA PRO A 76 -7.19 -8.23 -1.87
C PRO A 76 -7.64 -9.48 -1.11
N ASP A 77 -7.87 -9.36 0.18
CA ASP A 77 -8.47 -10.40 1.00
C ASP A 77 -9.87 -10.00 1.54
N ASN A 78 -10.58 -10.97 2.12
CA ASN A 78 -11.94 -10.73 2.63
C ASN A 78 -11.95 -9.97 3.98
N ARG A 79 -10.78 -9.65 4.55
CA ARG A 79 -10.61 -9.01 5.86
C ARG A 79 -10.20 -7.54 5.74
N GLY A 80 -10.37 -6.93 4.57
CA GLY A 80 -10.03 -5.53 4.34
C GLY A 80 -8.54 -5.28 4.21
N ARG A 81 -7.78 -6.27 3.72
CA ARG A 81 -6.35 -6.17 3.52
C ARG A 81 -5.98 -6.35 2.05
N PHE A 82 -4.84 -5.81 1.67
CA PHE A 82 -4.20 -6.01 0.37
C PHE A 82 -2.79 -6.52 0.58
N GLU A 83 -2.47 -7.66 0.01
CA GLU A 83 -1.07 -8.07 -0.14
C GLU A 83 -0.56 -7.48 -1.46
N VAL A 84 0.42 -6.58 -1.40
CA VAL A 84 0.98 -5.86 -2.54
C VAL A 84 2.39 -6.36 -2.81
N THR A 85 2.68 -6.78 -4.02
CA THR A 85 4.04 -7.12 -4.45
C THR A 85 4.74 -5.86 -4.94
N LEU A 86 5.79 -5.47 -4.24
CA LEU A 86 6.71 -4.41 -4.63
C LEU A 86 7.85 -5.01 -5.43
N HIS A 87 8.27 -4.34 -6.50
CA HIS A 87 9.39 -4.73 -7.34
C HIS A 87 10.49 -3.68 -7.27
N GLN A 88 11.75 -4.11 -7.25
CA GLN A 88 12.87 -3.19 -7.35
C GLN A 88 12.70 -2.36 -8.63
N GLN A 89 12.67 -1.03 -8.51
CA GLN A 89 12.77 -0.18 -9.68
C GLN A 89 14.19 -0.33 -10.20
N LEU A 90 14.35 -1.01 -11.33
CA LEU A 90 15.56 -0.86 -12.11
C LEU A 90 15.62 0.62 -12.46
N LEU A 91 16.61 1.32 -11.92
CA LEU A 91 16.96 2.66 -12.35
C LEU A 91 17.28 2.54 -13.84
N ASN A 92 16.28 2.76 -14.68
CA ASN A 92 16.51 3.06 -16.08
C ASN A 92 17.14 4.44 -16.08
N GLU A 93 18.48 4.47 -15.98
CA GLU A 93 19.27 5.59 -16.45
C GLU A 93 18.83 5.90 -17.88
N SER A 94 17.91 6.84 -18.01
CA SER A 94 17.53 7.38 -19.29
C SER A 94 18.72 8.21 -19.75
N ARG A 95 19.51 7.61 -20.64
CA ARG A 95 20.54 8.25 -21.47
C ARG A 95 19.98 9.44 -22.23
#